data_AF-W4V1I6-F1
#
_entry.id   AF-W4V1I6-F1
#
_cell.length_a   1.000
_cell.length_b   1.000
_cell.length_c   1.000
_cell.angle_alpha   90.00
_cell.angle_beta   90.00
_cell.angle_gamma   90.00
#
_symmetry.space_group_name_H-M   'P 1'
#
loop_
_entity.id
_entity.type
_entity.pdbx_description
1 polymer ?
#
loop_
_entity_poly.entity_id
_entity_poly.type
_entity_poly.pdbx_seq_one_letter_code
_entity_poly.pdbx_strand_id
1 'polypeptide(L)'
;MFLIVLGKVGFGVKKSPYKLLKVTIPEDLDYQREFEEVFNQYALSYELQKVKTTDLGSLYELVYLVSLYYDADEKEFIDALRCRNGNLNIVLGMNVER
;
A
#
# COMPACT_ATOMS: atom_id res chain seq x y z
N MET A 1 -21.94 -11.99 10.45
CA MET A 1 -21.99 -13.03 9.39
C MET A 1 -21.09 -12.54 8.26
N PHE A 2 -19.84 -13.05 8.21
CA PHE A 2 -18.78 -12.92 7.18
C PHE A 2 -18.36 -11.47 6.76
N LEU A 3 -17.08 -11.08 6.83
CA LEU A 3 -16.00 -11.68 6.06
C LEU A 3 -14.66 -11.65 6.81
N ILE A 4 -14.11 -12.84 6.97
CA ILE A 4 -12.69 -13.08 7.13
C ILE A 4 -12.06 -12.80 5.77
N VAL A 5 -11.37 -11.67 5.60
CA VAL A 5 -10.42 -11.53 4.48
C VAL A 5 -9.10 -12.11 4.96
N LEU A 6 -9.01 -13.43 4.79
CA LEU A 6 -7.78 -14.18 4.90
C LEU A 6 -6.91 -13.81 3.70
N GLY A 7 -6.14 -12.74 3.82
CA GLY A 7 -5.07 -12.41 2.90
C GLY A 7 -3.95 -13.43 3.09
N LYS A 8 -3.94 -14.44 2.24
CA LYS A 8 -2.90 -15.45 2.08
C LYS A 8 -1.58 -14.75 1.67
N VAL A 9 -0.93 -14.06 2.59
CA VAL A 9 0.40 -13.47 2.36
C VAL A 9 1.42 -14.59 2.50
N GLY A 10 1.53 -15.35 1.42
CA GLY A 10 2.67 -16.21 1.18
C GLY A 10 3.90 -15.31 1.12
N PHE A 11 4.60 -15.23 2.26
CA PHE A 11 5.92 -14.65 2.42
C PHE A 11 6.91 -15.47 1.57
N GLY A 12 6.85 -15.27 0.26
CA GLY A 12 7.52 -16.04 -0.77
C GLY A 12 8.81 -15.35 -1.20
N VAL A 13 9.87 -15.64 -0.45
CA VAL A 13 11.28 -15.67 -0.85
C VAL A 13 11.53 -15.41 -2.35
N LYS A 14 11.80 -14.15 -2.72
CA LYS A 14 12.74 -13.82 -3.82
C LYS A 14 13.18 -12.37 -3.73
N LYS A 15 14.50 -12.16 -3.65
CA LYS A 15 15.25 -10.88 -3.70
C LYS A 15 14.67 -9.89 -4.72
N SER A 16 13.63 -9.17 -4.34
CA SER A 16 13.05 -8.06 -5.08
C SER A 16 13.06 -6.88 -4.10
N PRO A 17 13.40 -5.66 -4.54
CA PRO A 17 13.53 -4.52 -3.63
C PRO A 17 12.17 -4.24 -2.97
N TYR A 18 12.05 -4.59 -1.68
CA TYR A 18 10.87 -4.25 -0.90
C TYR A 18 10.81 -2.73 -0.72
N LYS A 19 9.63 -2.16 -0.95
CA LYS A 19 9.37 -0.74 -0.75
C LYS A 19 8.34 -0.54 0.33
N LEU A 20 8.60 0.43 1.18
CA LEU A 20 7.76 0.81 2.29
C LEU A 20 6.85 1.94 1.82
N LEU A 21 5.59 1.62 1.53
CA LEU A 21 4.58 2.58 1.14
C LEU A 21 3.81 3.05 2.37
N LYS A 22 3.86 4.35 2.67
CA LYS A 22 2.98 4.98 3.65
C LYS A 22 1.93 5.79 2.92
N VAL A 23 0.67 5.55 3.25
CA VAL A 23 -0.47 6.24 2.64
C VAL A 23 -1.38 6.76 3.74
N THR A 24 -1.71 8.05 3.67
CA THR A 24 -2.68 8.67 4.57
C THR A 24 -4.01 8.75 3.86
N ILE A 25 -5.03 8.04 4.33
CA ILE A 25 -6.39 8.04 3.79
C ILE A 25 -7.36 8.74 4.73
N PRO A 26 -8.49 9.27 4.23
CA PRO A 26 -9.62 9.63 5.08
C PRO A 26 -10.42 8.39 5.50
N GLU A 27 -11.13 8.45 6.63
CA GLU A 27 -11.98 7.33 7.09
C GLU A 27 -13.07 6.91 6.09
N ASP A 28 -13.48 7.85 5.23
CA ASP A 28 -14.53 7.67 4.23
C ASP A 28 -14.05 6.92 2.98
N LEU A 29 -12.74 6.65 2.86
CA LEU A 29 -12.16 6.01 1.69
C LEU A 29 -12.05 4.49 1.85
N ASP A 30 -12.60 3.77 0.87
CA ASP A 30 -12.61 2.30 0.80
C ASP A 30 -11.27 1.74 0.29
N TYR A 31 -10.20 2.02 1.05
CA TYR A 31 -8.81 1.73 0.72
C TYR A 31 -8.53 0.25 0.46
N GLN A 32 -9.30 -0.66 1.07
CA GLN A 32 -9.13 -2.10 0.88
C GLN A 32 -9.37 -2.52 -0.57
N ARG A 33 -10.35 -1.92 -1.24
CA ARG A 33 -10.68 -2.28 -2.63
C ARG A 33 -9.87 -1.46 -3.63
N GLU A 34 -9.75 -0.16 -3.37
CA GLU A 34 -9.07 0.75 -4.28
C GLU A 34 -7.56 0.51 -4.35
N PHE A 35 -6.92 0.23 -3.22
CA PHE A 35 -5.49 -0.06 -3.23
C PHE A 35 -5.19 -1.48 -3.65
N GLU A 36 -6.05 -2.45 -3.37
CA GLU A 36 -5.88 -3.83 -3.84
C GLU A 36 -5.80 -3.91 -5.37
N GLU A 37 -6.63 -3.16 -6.10
CA GLU A 37 -6.59 -3.09 -7.56
C GLU A 37 -5.24 -2.53 -8.06
N VAL A 38 -4.77 -1.41 -7.48
CA VAL A 38 -3.49 -0.78 -7.85
C VAL A 38 -2.31 -1.67 -7.48
N PHE A 39 -2.31 -2.27 -6.29
CA PHE A 39 -1.25 -3.20 -5.89
C PHE A 39 -1.23 -4.42 -6.79
N ASN A 40 -2.36 -4.97 -7.21
CA ASN A 40 -2.38 -6.13 -8.11
C ASN A 40 -1.86 -5.80 -9.52
N GLN A 41 -2.03 -4.55 -9.97
CA GLN A 41 -1.56 -4.10 -11.28
C GLN A 41 -0.06 -3.77 -11.29
N TYR A 42 0.47 -3.15 -10.23
CA TYR A 42 1.84 -2.62 -10.19
C TYR A 42 2.78 -3.35 -9.21
N ALA A 43 2.25 -4.06 -8.22
CA ALA A 43 3.00 -4.79 -7.21
C ALA A 43 2.84 -6.32 -7.39
N LEU A 44 3.95 -7.04 -7.22
CA LEU A 44 3.99 -8.49 -7.12
C LEU A 44 3.37 -8.98 -5.82
N SER A 45 3.64 -8.25 -4.73
CA SER A 45 3.19 -8.57 -3.38
C SER A 45 2.98 -7.28 -2.60
N TYR A 46 2.02 -7.28 -1.68
CA TYR A 46 1.79 -6.20 -0.73
C TYR A 46 1.41 -6.77 0.64
N GLU A 47 1.93 -6.17 1.70
CA GLU A 47 1.66 -6.58 3.09
C GLU A 47 1.42 -5.34 3.95
N LEU A 48 0.35 -5.32 4.73
CA LEU A 48 0.08 -4.24 5.67
C LEU A 48 0.91 -4.45 6.94
N GLN A 49 1.90 -3.59 7.16
CA GLN A 49 2.77 -3.61 8.35
C GLN A 49 2.14 -2.92 9.55
N LYS A 50 1.49 -1.77 9.33
CA LYS A 50 0.99 -0.94 10.43
C LYS A 50 -0.16 -0.06 9.98
N VAL A 51 -1.14 0.11 10.87
CA VAL A 51 -2.20 1.11 10.73
C VAL A 51 -2.13 2.04 11.93
N LYS A 52 -2.24 3.33 11.68
CA LYS A 52 -2.27 4.36 12.72
C LYS A 52 -3.35 5.37 12.38
N THR A 53 -4.22 5.71 13.33
CA THR A 53 -5.11 6.85 13.17
C THR A 53 -4.34 8.15 13.41
N THR A 54 -4.57 9.15 12.56
CA THR A 54 -4.01 10.49 12.65
C THR A 54 -5.14 11.52 12.56
N ASP A 55 -4.91 12.74 13.03
CA ASP A 55 -5.90 13.83 13.05
C ASP A 55 -7.21 13.43 13.78
N LEU A 56 -7.13 13.24 15.11
CA LEU A 56 -8.27 12.97 16.01
C LEU A 56 -9.14 11.73 15.67
N GLY A 57 -8.73 10.88 14.74
CA GLY A 57 -9.45 9.68 14.32
C GLY A 57 -10.13 9.77 12.96
N SER A 58 -10.04 10.92 12.28
CA SER A 58 -10.67 11.13 10.97
C SER A 58 -9.80 10.67 9.78
N LEU A 59 -8.49 10.53 9.98
CA LEU A 59 -7.55 10.05 8.97
C LEU A 59 -6.84 8.77 9.44
N TYR A 60 -6.54 7.89 8.52
CA TYR A 60 -5.76 6.68 8.75
C TYR A 60 -4.46 6.74 7.97
N GLU A 61 -3.35 6.50 8.66
CA GLU A 61 -2.04 6.33 8.08
C GLU A 61 -1.74 4.82 8.04
N LEU A 62 -1.68 4.26 6.83
CA LEU A 62 -1.36 2.86 6.60
C LEU A 62 0.05 2.74 6.07
N VAL A 63 0.76 1.76 6.61
CA VAL A 63 2.12 1.42 6.24
C VAL A 63 2.08 0.04 5.61
N TYR A 64 2.36 -0.02 4.32
CA TYR A 64 2.44 -1.22 3.51
C TYR A 64 3.88 -1.52 3.11
N LEU A 65 4.24 -2.80 3.06
CA LEU A 65 5.41 -3.33 2.38
C LEU A 65 4.96 -3.86 1.02
N VAL A 66 5.36 -3.18 -0.05
CA VAL A 66 5.02 -3.55 -1.42
C VAL A 66 6.29 -3.96 -2.17
N SER A 67 6.20 -5.03 -2.95
CA SER A 67 7.24 -5.47 -3.87
C SER A 67 6.81 -5.08 -5.27
N LEU A 68 7.42 -4.04 -5.83
CA LEU A 68 7.14 -3.61 -7.21
C LEU A 68 7.94 -4.45 -8.20
N TYR A 69 7.44 -4.56 -9.43
CA TYR A 69 8.23 -5.11 -10.53
C TYR A 69 9.46 -4.22 -10.80
N TYR A 70 10.56 -4.80 -11.29
CA TYR A 70 11.76 -4.03 -11.66
C TYR A 70 11.47 -2.98 -12.76
N ASP A 71 10.45 -3.22 -13.57
CA ASP A 71 9.98 -2.36 -14.66
C ASP A 71 8.77 -1.49 -14.23
N ALA A 72 8.28 -1.61 -13.00
CA ALA A 72 7.12 -0.85 -12.56
C ALA A 72 7.50 0.61 -12.30
N ASP A 73 6.75 1.52 -12.94
CA ASP A 73 6.94 2.96 -12.78
C ASP A 73 6.38 3.41 -11.43
N GLU A 74 7.29 3.69 -10.47
CA GLU A 74 6.93 4.15 -9.13
C GLU A 74 6.07 5.42 -9.15
N LYS A 75 6.29 6.27 -10.16
CA LYS A 75 5.52 7.50 -10.32
C LYS A 75 4.07 7.19 -10.69
N GLU A 76 3.83 6.31 -11.66
CA GLU A 76 2.46 5.92 -12.01
C GLU A 76 1.77 5.22 -10.84
N PHE A 77 2.49 4.37 -10.12
CA PHE A 77 1.97 3.71 -8.93
C PHE A 77 1.51 4.72 -7.87
N ILE A 78 2.37 5.69 -7.53
CA ILE A 78 2.03 6.74 -6.57
C ILE A 78 0.90 7.62 -7.10
N ASP A 79 0.88 7.96 -8.39
CA ASP A 79 -0.16 8.80 -8.99
C ASP A 79 -1.53 8.11 -8.99
N ALA A 80 -1.57 6.80 -9.30
CA ALA A 80 -2.77 5.98 -9.22
C ALA A 80 -3.30 5.90 -7.77
N LEU A 81 -2.40 5.62 -6.82
CA LEU A 81 -2.71 5.66 -5.38
C LEU A 81 -3.24 7.04 -4.97
N ARG A 82 -2.65 8.11 -5.48
CA ARG A 82 -2.98 9.50 -5.14
C ARG A 82 -4.33 9.92 -5.69
N CYS A 83 -4.64 9.53 -6.92
CA CYS A 83 -5.92 9.80 -7.56
C CYS A 83 -7.07 9.12 -6.80
N ARG A 84 -6.84 7.87 -6.35
CA ARG A 84 -7.78 7.10 -5.53
C ARG A 84 -7.94 7.71 -4.14
N ASN A 85 -6.83 7.99 -3.46
CA ASN A 85 -6.80 8.46 -2.08
C ASN A 85 -7.26 9.93 -1.87
N GLY A 86 -7.91 10.56 -2.84
CA GLY A 86 -8.34 11.96 -2.72
C GLY A 86 -7.16 12.95 -2.69
N ASN A 87 -6.05 12.61 -3.34
CA ASN A 87 -4.84 13.42 -3.49
C ASN A 87 -4.05 13.66 -2.18
N LEU A 88 -4.27 12.82 -1.17
CA LEU A 88 -3.56 12.86 0.11
C LEU A 88 -2.11 12.36 0.00
N ASN A 89 -1.36 12.54 1.09
CA ASN A 89 0.07 12.27 1.12
C ASN A 89 0.37 10.78 0.99
N ILE A 90 1.22 10.44 0.02
CA ILE A 90 1.74 9.09 -0.22
C ILE A 90 3.25 9.17 -0.25
N VAL A 91 3.89 8.30 0.53
CA VAL A 91 5.34 8.24 0.67
C VAL A 91 5.81 6.83 0.35
N LEU A 92 6.55 6.68 -0.73
CA LEU A 92 7.24 5.43 -1.08
C LEU A 92 8.70 5.51 -0.63
N GLY A 93 9.07 4.75 0.38
CA GLY A 93 10.44 4.60 0.86
C GLY A 93 11.08 3.36 0.27
N MET A 94 12.27 3.49 -0.31
CA MET A 94 13.09 2.33 -0.69
C MET A 94 13.77 1.78 0.56
N ASN A 95 13.46 0.54 0.96
CA ASN A 95 14.26 -0.14 1.98
C ASN A 95 15.40 -0.87 1.27
N VAL A 96 16.53 -0.18 1.12
CA VAL A 96 17.79 -0.84 0.77
C VAL A 96 18.32 -1.43 2.07
N GLU A 97 18.00 -2.71 2.33
CA GLU A 97 18.77 -3.51 3.28
C GLU A 97 20.24 -3.48 2.81
N ARG A 98 21.10 -2.82 3.60
CA ARG A 98 22.55 -2.79 3.42
C ARG A 98 23.20 -3.91 4.19
#